data_AF-A0A511D455-F1
#
_entry.id   AF-A0A511D455-F1
#
_cell.length_a   1.000
_cell.length_b   1.000
_cell.length_c   1.000
_cell.angle_alpha   90.00
_cell.angle_beta   90.00
_cell.angle_gamma   90.00
#
_symmetry.space_group_name_H-M   'P 1'
#
loop_
_entity.id
_entity.type
_entity.pdbx_description
1 polymer ?
#
loop_
_entity_poly.entity_id
_entity_poly.type
_entity_poly.pdbx_seq_one_letter_code
_entity_poly.pdbx_strand_id
1 'polypeptide(L)' 'MTWLRAVVPLLCAGVLAVLAVLTVRSAGCADPGHYEFRGGGYELVGGCIAPSDLVLPGQPVTPPPEIAPPSGWPARS' A
#
# COMPACT_ATOMS: atom_id res chain seq x y z
N MET A 1 10.17 -41.85 19.34
CA MET A 1 9.26 -40.89 20.01
C MET A 1 9.89 -39.51 20.31
N THR A 2 11.21 -39.33 20.22
CA THR A 2 11.89 -38.03 20.45
C THR A 2 11.98 -37.16 19.19
N TRP A 3 12.09 -37.77 18.01
CA TRP A 3 12.20 -37.07 16.73
C TRP A 3 10.95 -36.26 16.38
N LEU A 4 9.76 -36.83 16.60
CA LEU A 4 8.48 -36.13 16.45
C LEU A 4 8.38 -34.86 17.31
N ARG A 5 8.96 -34.89 18.52
CA ARG A 5 8.94 -33.74 19.45
C ARG A 5 9.84 -32.60 18.99
N ALA A 6 10.82 -32.87 18.14
CA ALA A 6 11.71 -31.86 17.56
C ALA A 6 11.23 -31.34 16.20
N VAL A 7 10.63 -32.21 15.38
CA VAL A 7 10.19 -31.85 14.01
C VAL A 7 8.93 -31.00 14.02
N VAL A 8 7.96 -31.31 14.89
CA VAL A 8 6.70 -30.56 14.99
C VAL A 8 6.89 -29.07 15.25
N PRO A 9 7.66 -28.61 16.26
CA PRO A 9 7.85 -27.18 16.49
C PRO A 9 8.58 -26.49 15.34
N LEU A 10 9.54 -27.17 14.69
CA LEU A 10 10.24 -26.64 13.52
C LEU A 10 9.28 -26.39 12.34
N LEU A 11 8.38 -27.34 12.09
CA LEU A 11 7.35 -27.19 11.06
C LEU A 11 6.38 -26.05 11.39
N CYS A 12 5.90 -25.97 12.64
CA CYS A 12 5.04 -24.86 13.05
C CYS A 12 5.73 -23.50 12.87
N ALA A 13 7.00 -23.39 13.26
CA ALA A 13 7.77 -22.16 13.06
C ALA A 13 7.90 -21.79 11.58
N GLY A 14 8.19 -22.78 10.71
CA GLY A 14 8.23 -22.58 9.27
C GLY A 14 6.89 -22.10 8.70
N VAL A 15 5.78 -22.73 9.10
CA VAL A 15 4.43 -22.33 8.69
C VAL A 15 4.12 -20.90 9.14
N LEU A 16 4.40 -20.55 10.39
CA LEU A 16 4.18 -19.20 10.91
C LEU A 16 5.03 -18.15 10.18
N ALA A 17 6.28 -18.47 9.85
CA ALA A 17 7.15 -17.57 9.08
C ALA A 17 6.59 -17.32 7.67
N VAL A 18 6.13 -18.36 6.98
CA VAL A 18 5.50 -18.23 5.66
C VAL A 18 4.22 -17.39 5.75
N LEU A 19 3.37 -17.64 6.75
CA LEU A 19 2.15 -16.85 6.97
C LEU A 19 2.45 -15.38 7.24
N ALA A 20 3.51 -15.07 7.99
CA ALA A 20 3.92 -13.70 8.26
C ALA A 20 4.31 -12.97 6.95
N VAL A 21 5.11 -13.60 6.09
CA VAL A 21 5.50 -13.03 4.79
C VAL A 21 4.28 -12.81 3.91
N LEU A 22 3.39 -13.79 3.81
CA LEU A 22 2.16 -13.66 3.02
C LEU A 22 1.27 -12.53 3.55
N THR A 23 1.13 -12.44 4.88
CA THR A 23 0.36 -11.37 5.53
C THR A 23 0.91 -10.00 5.19
N VAL A 24 2.23 -9.79 5.28
CA VAL A 24 2.87 -8.51 4.92
C VAL A 24 2.64 -8.19 3.45
N ARG A 25 2.71 -9.18 2.56
CA ARG A 25 2.47 -8.98 1.12
C ARG A 25 1.01 -8.66 0.80
N SER A 26 0.06 -9.25 1.53
CA SER A 26 -1.37 -9.01 1.34
C SER A 26 -1.88 -7.77 2.07
N ALA A 27 -1.25 -7.39 3.18
CA ALA A 27 -1.50 -6.15 3.90
C ALA A 27 -0.75 -4.97 3.29
N GLY A 28 0.21 -5.23 2.40
CA GLY A 28 0.83 -4.22 1.56
C GLY A 28 -0.24 -3.52 0.72
N CYS A 29 -0.20 -2.20 0.71
CA CYS A 29 -1.20 -1.40 0.01
C CYS A 29 -1.11 -1.61 -1.50
N ALA A 30 -2.22 -1.33 -2.19
CA ALA A 30 -2.35 -1.54 -3.62
C ALA A 30 -1.24 -0.84 -4.44
N ASP A 31 -0.68 0.26 -3.93
CA ASP A 31 0.39 1.01 -4.58
C ASP A 31 1.52 1.36 -3.56
N PRO A 32 2.60 0.55 -3.47
CA PRO A 32 3.75 0.88 -2.64
C PRO A 32 4.44 2.13 -3.20
N GLY A 33 4.76 3.09 -2.34
CA GLY A 33 5.27 4.40 -2.79
C GLY A 33 6.54 4.27 -3.63
N HIS A 34 6.53 4.87 -4.82
CA HIS A 34 7.65 4.90 -5.75
C HIS A 34 8.03 6.33 -6.08
N TYR A 35 9.30 6.55 -6.41
CA TYR A 35 9.77 7.86 -6.84
C TYR A 35 9.48 8.03 -8.33
N GLU A 36 8.68 9.03 -8.68
CA GLU A 36 8.53 9.49 -10.07
C GLU A 36 9.28 10.79 -10.28
N PHE A 37 9.85 10.97 -11.47
CA PHE A 37 10.41 12.24 -11.85
C PHE A 37 9.30 13.17 -12.33
N ARG A 38 9.01 14.23 -11.56
CA ARG A 38 8.03 15.27 -11.91
C ARG A 38 8.64 16.66 -11.74
N GLY A 39 8.39 17.53 -12.71
CA GLY A 39 8.69 18.96 -12.60
C GLY A 39 10.14 19.33 -12.27
N GLY A 40 11.12 18.48 -12.61
CA GLY A 40 12.54 18.73 -12.33
C GLY A 40 13.07 18.14 -11.03
N GLY A 41 12.27 17.34 -10.31
CA GLY A 41 12.68 16.63 -9.10
C GLY A 41 12.12 15.21 -9.03
N TYR A 42 12.58 14.44 -8.04
CA TYR A 42 11.98 13.16 -7.69
C TYR A 42 10.91 13.39 -6.63
N GLU A 43 9.68 13.01 -6.94
CA GLU A 43 8.53 13.09 -6.03
C GLU A 43 8.12 11.67 -5.64
N LEU A 44 7.83 11.45 -4.36
CA LEU A 44 7.33 10.16 -3.88
C LEU A 44 5.82 10.11 -4.20
N VAL A 45 5.44 9.24 -5.12
CA VAL A 45 4.07 9.04 -5.59
C VAL A 45 3.56 7.70 -5.08
N GLY A 46 2.26 7.61 -4.78
CA GLY A 46 1.67 6.42 -4.19
C GLY A 46 1.95 6.31 -2.70
N GLY A 47 1.99 5.09 -2.18
CA GLY A 47 2.22 4.80 -0.76
C GLY A 47 0.99 4.25 -0.05
N CYS A 48 1.26 3.66 1.11
CA CYS A 48 0.23 3.03 1.93
C CYS A 48 -0.72 4.00 2.63
N ILE A 49 -0.34 5.27 2.67
CA ILE A 49 -1.07 6.31 3.38
C ILE A 49 -1.33 7.42 2.37
N ALA A 50 -2.60 7.78 2.20
CA ALA A 50 -2.94 8.92 1.36
C ALA A 50 -2.49 10.22 2.06
N PRO A 51 -1.98 11.22 1.33
CA PRO A 51 -1.62 12.52 1.92
C PRO A 51 -2.77 13.17 2.71
N SER A 52 -4.02 12.87 2.33
CA SER A 52 -5.25 13.32 3.01
C SER A 52 -5.48 12.68 4.38
N ASP A 53 -4.86 11.53 4.69
CA ASP A 53 -4.95 10.89 6.00
C ASP A 53 -3.93 11.47 7.01
N LEU A 54 -2.96 12.26 6.55
CA LEU A 54 -2.04 12.99 7.44
C LEU A 54 -2.64 14.34 7.80
N VAL A 55 -3.11 14.47 9.04
CA VAL A 55 -3.44 15.77 9.62
C VAL A 55 -2.13 16.48 10.00
N LEU A 56 -1.53 17.18 9.03
CA LEU A 56 -0.39 18.04 9.30
C LEU A 56 -0.88 19.46 9.62
N PRO A 57 -0.63 19.99 10.82
CA PRO A 57 -1.04 21.35 11.17
C PRO A 57 -0.45 22.36 10.18
N GLY A 58 -1.32 23.09 9.47
CA GLY A 58 -0.92 24.19 8.59
C GLY A 58 -0.50 23.81 7.17
N GLN A 59 -0.81 22.60 6.67
CA GLN A 59 -0.62 22.28 5.25
C GLN A 59 -1.91 22.49 4.44
N PRO A 60 -1.83 23.09 3.23
CA PRO A 60 -2.96 23.14 2.33
C PRO A 60 -3.36 21.71 1.92
N VAL A 61 -4.64 21.37 2.07
CA VAL A 61 -5.18 20.11 1.54
C VAL A 61 -5.18 20.23 0.02
N THR A 62 -4.28 19.55 -0.67
CA THR A 62 -4.37 19.41 -2.12
C THR A 62 -5.61 18.57 -2.43
N PRO A 63 -6.62 19.10 -3.14
CA PRO A 63 -7.80 18.32 -3.46
C PRO A 63 -7.41 17.10 -4.29
N PRO A 64 -8.11 15.95 -4.13
CA PRO A 64 -7.89 14.77 -4.96
C PRO A 64 -7.87 15.18 -6.44
N PRO A 65 -7.03 14.55 -7.29
CA PRO A 65 -7.06 14.82 -8.72
C PRO A 65 -8.48 14.61 -9.21
N GLU A 66 -9.09 15.69 -9.70
CA GLU A 66 -10.43 15.64 -10.28
C GLU A 66 -10.36 14.70 -11.47
N ILE A 67 -10.97 13.52 -11.33
CA ILE A 67 -11.13 12.58 -12.43
C ILE A 67 -12.01 13.31 -13.44
N ALA A 68 -11.39 13.85 -14.49
CA ALA A 68 -12.10 14.45 -15.60
C ALA A 68 -13.15 13.42 -16.07
N PRO A 69 -14.43 13.81 -16.16
CA PRO A 69 -15.46 12.89 -16.64
C PRO A 69 -15.05 12.35 -18.01
N PRO A 70 -15.31 11.07 -18.31
CA PRO A 70 -15.01 10.52 -19.63
C PRO A 70 -15.64 11.44 -20.68
N SER A 71 -14.86 11.81 -21.70
CA SER A 71 -15.18 12.80 -22.75
C SER A 71 -16.40 12.46 -23.63
N GLY A 72 -17.23 11.51 -23.21
CA GLY A 72 -18.42 11.05 -23.90
C GLY A 72 -19.72 11.15 -23.10
N TRP A 73 -19.76 11.74 -21.91
CA TRP A 73 -21.04 11.93 -21.22
C TRP A 73 -21.80 13.17 -21.72
N PRO A 74 -23.04 13.03 -22.22
CA PRO A 74 -23.87 14.19 -22.54
C PRO A 74 -24.27 14.90 -21.25
N ALA A 75 -24.04 16.21 -21.20
CA ALA A 75 -24.56 17.06 -20.15
C ALA A 75 -26.09 16.92 -20.13
N ARG A 76 -26.64 16.43 -19.01
CA ARG A 76 -28.08 16.38 -18.77
C ARG A 76 -28.53 17.81 -18.46
N SER A 77 -29.09 18.48 -19.45
CA SER A 77 -29.86 19.73 -19.32
C SER A 77 -31.15 19.52 -18.56
#